data_AF-A0A3N5VEM4-F1
#
_entry.id   AF-A0A3N5VEM4-F1
#
_cell.length_a   1.000
_cell.length_b   1.000
_cell.length_c   1.000
_cell.angle_alpha   90.00
_cell.angle_beta   90.00
_cell.angle_gamma   90.00
#
_symmetry.space_group_name_H-M   'P 1'
#
loop_
_entity.id
_entity.type
_entity.pdbx_description
1 polymer ?
#
loop_
_entity_poly.entity_id
_entity_poly.type
_entity_poly.pdbx_seq_one_letter_code
_entity_poly.pdbx_strand_id
1 'polypeptide(L)'
;MNENRITFLSLTLKAIVVHTLTYFVVGFVAFSVFNYTADFSSPQMRTWMRQTDDPIIALGPALQFIRGILFALAFYPLREILFGRKNGWLVIWLLLVSLGIFSTFGPTPGSVEGAIYTTLPLREQFLSGGMLEILSQSFLFSGILYYWVNHPEKRWLNWVLGILFALAILMSLMGYLAAAGYMAIPA
;
A
#
# COMPACT_ATOMS: atom_id res chain seq x y z
N MET A 1 -32.70 13.82 -5.41
CA MET A 1 -31.58 12.86 -5.33
C MET A 1 -30.49 13.51 -4.48
N ASN A 2 -30.23 13.01 -3.28
CA ASN A 2 -29.13 13.54 -2.46
C ASN A 2 -27.81 13.25 -3.18
N GLU A 3 -27.19 14.27 -3.77
CA GLU A 3 -25.82 14.20 -4.24
C GLU A 3 -24.93 13.94 -3.04
N ASN A 4 -24.50 12.69 -2.86
CA ASN A 4 -23.44 12.36 -1.92
C ASN A 4 -22.13 12.93 -2.47
N ARG A 5 -21.90 14.23 -2.24
CA ARG A 5 -20.68 14.90 -2.70
C ARG A 5 -19.51 14.33 -1.93
N ILE A 6 -18.66 13.59 -2.64
CA ILE A 6 -17.38 13.11 -2.11
C ILE A 6 -16.57 14.33 -1.72
N THR A 7 -16.37 14.54 -0.42
CA THR A 7 -15.55 15.64 0.10
C THR A 7 -14.08 15.22 0.14
N PHE A 8 -13.18 16.19 0.03
CA PHE A 8 -11.74 15.93 0.07
C PHE A 8 -11.35 15.23 1.37
N LEU A 9 -11.81 15.75 2.52
CA LEU A 9 -11.53 15.15 3.83
C LEU A 9 -12.01 13.70 3.93
N SER A 10 -13.23 13.40 3.48
CA SER A 10 -13.78 12.04 3.52
C SER A 10 -12.97 11.09 2.65
N LEU A 11 -12.60 11.52 1.43
CA LEU A 11 -11.77 10.73 0.54
C LEU A 11 -10.37 10.48 1.12
N THR A 12 -9.76 11.51 1.70
CA THR A 12 -8.43 11.41 2.33
C THR A 12 -8.42 10.41 3.48
N LEU A 13 -9.38 10.50 4.40
CA LEU A 13 -9.47 9.56 5.53
C LEU A 13 -9.67 8.12 5.05
N LYS A 14 -10.57 7.91 4.08
CA LYS A 14 -10.81 6.58 3.50
C LYS A 14 -9.57 6.05 2.76
N ALA A 15 -8.88 6.90 2.01
CA ALA A 15 -7.65 6.52 1.30
C ALA A 15 -6.53 6.11 2.26
N ILE A 16 -6.32 6.88 3.35
CA ILE A 16 -5.36 6.53 4.41
C ILE A 16 -5.68 5.16 5.00
N VAL A 17 -6.92 4.94 5.40
CA VAL A 17 -7.35 3.69 6.04
C VAL A 17 -7.18 2.51 5.10
N VAL A 18 -7.73 2.59 3.88
CA VAL A 18 -7.69 1.47 2.94
C VAL A 18 -6.27 1.20 2.46
N HIS A 19 -5.45 2.24 2.22
CA HIS A 19 -4.07 2.02 1.82
C HIS A 19 -3.27 1.34 2.91
N THR A 20 -3.38 1.81 4.15
CA THR A 20 -2.70 1.20 5.30
C THR A 20 -3.11 -0.26 5.49
N LEU A 21 -4.41 -0.56 5.42
CA LEU A 21 -4.92 -1.91 5.58
C LEU A 21 -4.46 -2.86 4.48
N THR A 22 -4.57 -2.44 3.22
CA THR A 22 -4.15 -3.28 2.10
C THR A 22 -2.64 -3.46 2.09
N TYR A 23 -1.86 -2.43 2.41
CA TYR A 23 -0.42 -2.54 2.59
C TYR A 23 -0.07 -3.55 3.70
N PHE A 24 -0.69 -3.41 4.87
CA PHE A 24 -0.44 -4.29 6.01
C PHE A 24 -0.80 -5.75 5.71
N VAL A 25 -2.02 -6.01 5.22
CA VAL A 25 -2.50 -7.38 4.98
C VAL A 25 -1.73 -8.06 3.86
N VAL A 26 -1.56 -7.38 2.72
CA VAL A 26 -0.87 -7.97 1.57
C VAL A 26 0.62 -8.13 1.87
N GLY A 27 1.24 -7.15 2.53
CA GLY A 27 2.62 -7.25 3.00
C GLY A 27 2.82 -8.40 3.97
N PHE A 28 1.94 -8.56 4.98
CA PHE A 28 2.02 -9.68 5.93
C PHE A 28 1.92 -11.05 5.24
N VAL A 29 1.00 -11.19 4.28
CA VAL A 29 0.88 -12.40 3.46
C VAL A 29 2.14 -12.63 2.63
N ALA A 30 2.65 -11.59 1.97
CA ALA A 30 3.86 -11.68 1.15
C ALA A 30 5.10 -12.05 1.98
N PHE A 31 5.26 -11.48 3.17
CA PHE A 31 6.31 -11.86 4.13
C PHE A 31 6.22 -13.31 4.60
N SER A 32 5.02 -13.89 4.60
CA SER A 32 4.80 -15.29 4.98
C SER A 32 5.04 -16.27 3.82
N VAL A 33 4.90 -15.79 2.57
CA VAL A 33 4.97 -16.62 1.35
C VAL A 33 6.32 -16.51 0.64
N PHE A 34 6.95 -15.34 0.67
CA PHE A 34 8.22 -15.05 0.00
C PHE A 34 9.36 -14.93 1.01
N ASN A 35 10.58 -15.27 0.58
CA ASN A 35 11.75 -15.24 1.45
C ASN A 35 12.43 -13.86 1.44
N TYR A 36 11.76 -12.85 2.00
CA TYR A 36 12.26 -11.47 1.98
C TYR A 36 13.59 -11.29 2.69
N THR A 37 13.87 -12.08 3.73
CA THR A 37 15.17 -12.03 4.40
C THR A 37 16.31 -12.43 3.47
N ALA A 38 16.14 -13.49 2.66
CA ALA A 38 17.11 -13.85 1.64
C ALA A 38 17.19 -12.79 0.52
N ASP A 39 16.04 -12.29 0.05
CA ASP A 39 16.01 -11.32 -1.05
C ASP A 39 16.68 -9.99 -0.67
N PHE A 40 16.39 -9.46 0.54
CA PHE A 40 16.90 -8.18 1.01
C PHE A 40 18.37 -8.27 1.46
N SER A 41 18.86 -9.46 1.79
CA SER A 41 20.27 -9.68 2.13
C SER A 41 21.15 -9.97 0.91
N SER A 42 20.55 -10.14 -0.28
CA SER A 42 21.29 -10.32 -1.53
C SER A 42 22.28 -9.17 -1.77
N PRO A 43 23.46 -9.43 -2.38
CA PRO A 43 24.50 -8.41 -2.56
C PRO A 43 24.00 -7.12 -3.23
N GLN A 44 23.10 -7.24 -4.20
CA GLN A 44 22.52 -6.16 -4.97
C GLN A 44 21.49 -5.37 -4.16
N MET A 45 20.65 -6.04 -3.37
CA MET A 45 19.58 -5.38 -2.61
C MET A 45 20.05 -4.84 -1.28
N ARG A 46 21.08 -5.42 -0.65
CA ARG A 46 21.56 -4.99 0.67
C ARG A 46 22.11 -3.56 0.69
N THR A 47 22.59 -3.04 -0.45
CA THR A 47 23.00 -1.62 -0.57
C THR A 47 21.84 -0.66 -0.81
N TRP A 48 20.66 -1.18 -1.15
CA TRP A 48 19.47 -0.41 -1.52
C TRP A 48 18.35 -0.50 -0.46
N MET A 49 18.18 -1.68 0.15
CA MET A 49 17.10 -2.03 1.08
C MET A 49 17.62 -2.12 2.51
N ARG A 50 16.84 -1.58 3.44
CA ARG A 50 17.00 -1.90 4.87
C ARG A 50 16.65 -3.37 5.10
N GLN A 51 17.34 -4.00 6.05
CA GLN A 51 17.10 -5.39 6.39
C GLN A 51 15.74 -5.56 7.09
N THR A 52 15.15 -6.74 6.98
CA THR A 52 13.77 -7.00 7.44
C THR A 52 13.60 -6.90 8.96
N ASP A 53 14.70 -6.97 9.71
CA ASP A 53 14.78 -6.82 11.16
C ASP A 53 15.03 -5.37 11.62
N ASP A 54 15.25 -4.42 10.70
CA ASP A 54 15.37 -3.00 11.04
C ASP A 54 14.03 -2.50 11.62
N PRO A 55 14.01 -1.88 12.82
CA PRO A 55 12.78 -1.43 13.46
C PRO A 55 11.90 -0.57 12.57
N ILE A 56 12.49 0.26 11.69
CA ILE A 56 11.71 1.14 10.81
C ILE A 56 10.89 0.36 9.77
N ILE A 57 11.30 -0.86 9.40
CA ILE A 57 10.54 -1.73 8.51
C ILE A 57 9.24 -2.18 9.21
N ALA A 58 9.31 -2.52 10.50
CA ALA A 58 8.12 -2.86 11.30
C ALA A 58 7.16 -1.68 11.48
N LEU A 59 7.69 -0.44 11.47
CA LEU A 59 6.90 0.79 11.47
C LEU A 59 6.25 1.11 10.11
N GLY A 60 6.64 0.41 9.04
CA GLY A 60 6.20 0.65 7.66
C GLY A 60 4.70 0.86 7.48
N PRO A 61 3.81 -0.01 8.02
CA PRO A 61 2.36 0.19 7.95
C PRO A 61 1.89 1.49 8.60
N ALA A 62 2.42 1.86 9.77
CA ALA A 62 2.03 3.10 10.44
C ALA A 62 2.43 4.37 9.68
N LEU A 63 3.41 4.29 8.77
CA LEU A 63 3.86 5.41 7.92
C LEU A 63 3.07 5.55 6.61
N GLN A 64 2.16 4.63 6.30
CA GLN A 64 1.43 4.64 5.02
C GLN A 64 0.40 5.77 4.89
N PHE A 65 0.10 6.49 5.98
CA PHE A 65 -0.80 7.64 5.92
C PHE A 65 -0.32 8.71 4.91
N ILE A 66 1.00 8.88 4.74
CA ILE A 66 1.58 9.83 3.78
C ILE A 66 1.13 9.48 2.36
N ARG A 67 1.26 8.21 1.96
CA ARG A 67 0.83 7.75 0.64
C ARG A 67 -0.69 7.82 0.48
N GLY A 68 -1.45 7.53 1.53
CA GLY A 68 -2.90 7.71 1.54
C GLY A 68 -3.33 9.15 1.23
N ILE A 69 -2.64 10.15 1.80
CA ILE A 69 -2.86 11.58 1.50
C ILE A 69 -2.52 11.88 0.04
N LEU A 70 -1.37 11.42 -0.46
CA LEU A 70 -0.96 11.64 -1.86
C LEU A 70 -1.96 11.04 -2.85
N PHE A 71 -2.48 9.85 -2.59
CA PHE A 71 -3.52 9.24 -3.43
C PHE A 71 -4.81 10.06 -3.41
N ALA A 72 -5.24 10.55 -2.25
CA ALA A 72 -6.44 11.38 -2.18
C ALA A 72 -6.26 12.72 -2.91
N LEU A 73 -5.09 13.34 -2.84
CA LEU A 73 -4.73 14.53 -3.63
C LEU A 73 -4.85 14.27 -5.14
N ALA A 74 -4.36 13.12 -5.61
CA ALA A 74 -4.44 12.74 -7.02
C ALA A 74 -5.87 12.38 -7.46
N PHE A 75 -6.64 11.68 -6.61
CA PHE A 75 -7.96 11.18 -6.97
C PHE A 75 -9.09 12.21 -6.82
N TYR A 76 -8.97 13.14 -5.88
CA TYR A 76 -9.99 14.14 -5.63
C TYR A 76 -10.37 15.01 -6.84
N PRO A 77 -9.43 15.55 -7.64
CA PRO A 77 -9.79 16.29 -8.86
C PRO A 77 -10.49 15.40 -9.90
N LEU A 78 -10.21 14.10 -9.89
CA LEU A 78 -10.76 13.12 -10.83
C LEU A 78 -11.99 12.37 -10.26
N ARG A 79 -12.48 12.75 -9.07
CA ARG A 79 -13.44 11.94 -8.28
C ARG A 79 -14.72 11.58 -9.02
N GLU A 80 -15.21 12.44 -9.90
CA GLU A 80 -16.42 12.21 -10.68
C GLU A 80 -16.22 11.08 -11.70
N ILE A 81 -15.02 10.99 -12.30
CA ILE A 81 -14.65 9.91 -13.23
C ILE A 81 -14.35 8.62 -12.46
N LEU A 82 -13.59 8.73 -11.36
CA LEU A 82 -13.08 7.59 -10.59
C LEU A 82 -14.15 6.91 -9.72
N PHE A 83 -15.12 7.66 -9.22
CA PHE A 83 -16.15 7.13 -8.31
C PHE A 83 -17.56 7.22 -8.90
N GLY A 84 -17.81 8.08 -9.90
CA GLY A 84 -19.12 8.22 -10.55
C GLY A 84 -19.44 7.16 -11.62
N ARG A 85 -18.46 6.33 -12.03
CA ARG A 85 -18.63 5.28 -13.06
C ARG A 85 -18.57 3.89 -12.44
N LYS A 86 -19.40 2.95 -12.93
CA LYS A 86 -19.48 1.54 -12.45
C LYS A 86 -18.13 0.83 -12.34
N ASN A 87 -17.21 1.09 -13.28
CA ASN A 87 -15.89 0.46 -13.34
C ASN A 87 -14.76 1.41 -12.89
N GLY A 88 -15.08 2.46 -12.15
CA GLY A 88 -14.11 3.47 -11.74
C GLY A 88 -12.94 2.92 -10.92
N TRP A 89 -13.15 1.84 -10.17
CA TRP A 89 -12.09 1.11 -9.47
C TRP A 89 -11.01 0.55 -10.40
N LEU A 90 -11.36 0.04 -11.58
CA LEU A 90 -10.38 -0.41 -12.58
C LEU A 90 -9.57 0.75 -13.13
N VAL A 91 -10.19 1.92 -13.30
CA VAL A 91 -9.48 3.13 -13.72
C VAL A 91 -8.48 3.56 -12.65
N ILE A 92 -8.89 3.54 -11.37
CA ILE A 92 -7.99 3.79 -10.23
C ILE A 92 -6.81 2.83 -10.27
N TRP A 93 -7.07 1.52 -10.42
CA TRP A 93 -6.02 0.51 -10.47
C TRP A 93 -5.06 0.73 -11.64
N LEU A 94 -5.59 0.95 -12.85
CA LEU A 94 -4.78 1.21 -14.04
C LEU A 94 -3.92 2.46 -13.88
N LEU A 95 -4.44 3.53 -13.26
CA LEU A 95 -3.64 4.73 -12.95
C LEU A 95 -2.49 4.41 -12.00
N LEU A 96 -2.75 3.64 -10.94
CA LEU A 96 -1.72 3.23 -9.98
C LEU A 96 -0.65 2.33 -10.62
N VAL A 97 -1.06 1.34 -11.41
CA VAL A 97 -0.14 0.43 -12.09
C VAL A 97 0.68 1.17 -13.13
N SER A 98 0.04 1.98 -13.97
CA SER A 98 0.73 2.66 -15.07
C SER A 98 1.66 3.75 -14.56
N LEU A 99 1.17 4.64 -13.70
CA LEU A 99 1.91 5.83 -13.27
C LEU A 99 2.72 5.60 -11.98
N GLY A 100 2.20 4.77 -11.07
CA GLY A 100 2.80 4.55 -9.76
C GLY A 100 3.74 3.36 -9.67
N ILE A 101 3.62 2.37 -10.56
CA ILE A 101 4.46 1.15 -10.56
C ILE A 101 5.39 1.14 -11.78
N PHE A 102 4.85 1.19 -13.00
CA PHE A 102 5.67 1.04 -14.20
C PHE A 102 6.34 2.35 -14.65
N SER A 103 5.68 3.48 -14.54
CA SER A 103 6.18 4.79 -15.02
C SER A 103 6.68 5.69 -13.89
N THR A 104 7.32 5.12 -12.86
CA THR A 104 7.95 5.92 -11.80
C THR A 104 9.05 6.81 -12.38
N PHE A 105 9.12 8.07 -11.94
CA PHE A 105 10.18 9.00 -12.38
C PHE A 105 11.59 8.62 -11.89
N GLY A 106 11.70 7.81 -10.83
CA GLY A 106 12.97 7.29 -10.34
C GLY A 106 13.19 5.82 -10.76
N PRO A 107 14.44 5.34 -10.78
CA PRO A 107 14.78 3.96 -11.17
C PRO A 107 14.47 2.96 -10.04
N THR A 108 13.18 2.73 -9.79
CA THR A 108 12.72 1.72 -8.82
C THR A 108 12.69 0.33 -9.48
N PRO A 109 13.22 -0.73 -8.83
CA PRO A 109 13.12 -2.09 -9.37
C PRO A 109 11.67 -2.46 -9.72
N GLY A 110 11.47 -3.02 -10.92
CA GLY A 110 10.13 -3.35 -11.43
C GLY A 110 9.43 -2.22 -12.19
N SER A 111 10.06 -1.05 -12.34
CA SER A 111 9.61 0.02 -13.24
C SER A 111 10.38 0.02 -14.56
N VAL A 112 9.93 0.82 -15.53
CA VAL A 112 10.63 1.02 -16.81
C VAL A 112 12.01 1.63 -16.56
N GLU A 113 12.10 2.66 -15.73
CA GLU A 113 13.38 3.29 -15.38
C GLU A 113 14.28 2.32 -14.60
N GLY A 114 13.71 1.46 -13.75
CA GLY A 114 14.44 0.39 -13.07
C GLY A 114 15.04 -0.62 -14.05
N ALA A 115 14.30 -0.99 -15.09
CA ALA A 115 14.77 -1.90 -16.14
C ALA A 115 15.92 -1.31 -16.98
N ILE A 116 15.93 0.03 -17.15
CA ILE A 116 16.95 0.74 -17.93
C ILE A 116 18.21 1.00 -17.12
N TYR A 117 18.08 1.47 -15.88
CA TYR A 117 19.20 2.04 -15.11
C TYR A 117 19.75 1.15 -14.01
N THR A 118 19.07 0.08 -13.62
CA THR A 118 19.56 -0.84 -12.57
C THR A 118 20.22 -2.06 -13.18
N THR A 119 21.15 -2.66 -12.44
CA THR A 119 21.82 -3.92 -12.83
C THR A 119 21.05 -5.17 -12.39
N LEU A 120 19.84 -5.00 -11.83
CA LEU A 120 19.04 -6.13 -11.34
C LEU A 120 18.44 -6.91 -12.52
N PRO A 121 18.50 -8.25 -12.56
CA PRO A 121 17.92 -9.03 -13.64
C PRO A 121 16.43 -8.74 -13.85
N LEU A 122 15.99 -8.60 -15.10
CA LEU A 122 14.58 -8.29 -15.42
C LEU A 122 13.59 -9.31 -14.82
N ARG A 123 14.00 -10.58 -14.75
CA ARG A 123 13.19 -11.63 -14.11
C ARG A 123 12.95 -11.35 -12.63
N GLU A 124 13.97 -10.88 -11.91
CA GLU A 124 13.86 -10.53 -10.50
C GLU A 124 13.10 -9.20 -10.30
N GLN A 125 13.14 -8.30 -11.27
CA GLN A 125 12.35 -7.07 -11.24
C GLN A 125 10.85 -7.30 -11.46
N PHE A 126 10.47 -8.10 -12.45
CA PHE A 126 9.07 -8.21 -12.89
C PHE A 126 8.35 -9.51 -12.48
N LEU A 127 9.09 -10.58 -12.18
CA LEU A 127 8.52 -11.88 -11.76
C LEU A 127 8.84 -12.21 -10.30
N SER A 128 9.28 -11.24 -9.51
CA SER A 128 9.48 -11.41 -8.06
C SER A 128 8.17 -11.41 -7.29
N GLY A 129 8.24 -11.96 -6.07
CA GLY A 129 7.16 -11.87 -5.09
C GLY A 129 6.75 -10.43 -4.78
N GLY A 130 7.72 -9.51 -4.77
CA GLY A 130 7.47 -8.07 -4.56
C GLY A 130 6.56 -7.46 -5.64
N MET A 131 6.74 -7.82 -6.92
CA MET A 131 5.86 -7.35 -7.99
C MET A 131 4.42 -7.85 -7.82
N LEU A 132 4.26 -9.14 -7.48
CA LEU A 132 2.94 -9.70 -7.17
C LEU A 132 2.30 -9.02 -5.97
N GLU A 133 3.08 -8.69 -4.94
CA GLU A 133 2.62 -7.98 -3.75
C GLU A 133 2.06 -6.60 -4.12
N ILE A 134 2.82 -5.76 -4.82
CA ILE A 134 2.40 -4.38 -5.14
C ILE A 134 1.22 -4.32 -6.11
N LEU A 135 1.14 -5.25 -7.06
CA LEU A 135 0.00 -5.36 -7.98
C LEU A 135 -1.26 -5.79 -7.24
N SER A 136 -1.14 -6.77 -6.33
CA SER A 136 -2.27 -7.25 -5.51
C SER A 136 -2.73 -6.19 -4.52
N GLN A 137 -1.79 -5.50 -3.85
CA GLN A 137 -2.08 -4.42 -2.92
C GLN A 137 -2.81 -3.27 -3.61
N SER A 138 -2.31 -2.79 -4.75
CA SER A 138 -2.95 -1.70 -5.50
C SER A 138 -4.31 -2.08 -6.06
N PHE A 139 -4.50 -3.34 -6.48
CA PHE A 139 -5.78 -3.88 -6.92
C PHE A 139 -6.81 -3.87 -5.78
N LEU A 140 -6.47 -4.45 -4.63
CA LEU A 140 -7.36 -4.47 -3.46
C LEU A 140 -7.66 -3.06 -2.95
N PHE A 141 -6.66 -2.19 -2.93
CA PHE A 141 -6.84 -0.78 -2.55
C PHE A 141 -7.88 -0.09 -3.43
N SER A 142 -7.75 -0.24 -4.75
CA SER A 142 -8.67 0.38 -5.71
C SER A 142 -10.12 -0.09 -5.51
N GLY A 143 -10.33 -1.41 -5.32
CA GLY A 143 -11.64 -2.01 -5.15
C GLY A 143 -12.29 -1.64 -3.83
N ILE A 144 -11.57 -1.77 -2.72
CA ILE A 144 -12.08 -1.47 -1.38
C ILE A 144 -12.37 0.03 -1.23
N LEU A 145 -11.47 0.90 -1.69
CA LEU A 145 -11.67 2.35 -1.65
C LEU A 145 -12.89 2.76 -2.45
N TYR A 146 -12.98 2.30 -3.71
CA TYR A 146 -14.13 2.58 -4.57
C TYR A 146 -15.43 2.11 -3.94
N TYR A 147 -15.47 0.88 -3.43
CA TYR A 147 -16.66 0.33 -2.80
C TYR A 147 -17.10 1.15 -1.58
N TRP A 148 -16.16 1.49 -0.70
CA TRP A 148 -16.45 2.21 0.53
C TRP A 148 -16.80 3.69 0.31
N VAL A 149 -16.23 4.33 -0.71
CA VAL A 149 -16.60 5.70 -1.11
C VAL A 149 -18.02 5.74 -1.65
N ASN A 150 -18.40 4.76 -2.48
CA ASN A 150 -19.70 4.72 -3.17
C ASN A 150 -20.86 4.15 -2.35
N HIS A 151 -20.58 3.48 -1.23
CA HIS A 151 -21.61 2.92 -0.34
C HIS A 151 -21.52 3.50 1.09
N PRO A 152 -21.62 4.83 1.28
CA PRO A 152 -21.51 5.46 2.60
C PRO A 152 -22.66 5.11 3.55
N GLU A 153 -23.79 4.60 3.04
CA GLU A 153 -24.91 4.10 3.84
C GLU A 153 -24.54 2.87 4.69
N LYS A 154 -23.52 2.11 4.29
CA LYS A 154 -23.05 0.90 4.98
C LYS A 154 -22.16 1.27 6.17
N ARG A 155 -22.78 1.80 7.23
CA ARG A 155 -22.08 2.23 8.46
C ARG A 155 -21.20 1.15 9.09
N TRP A 156 -21.56 -0.13 8.92
CA TRP A 156 -20.74 -1.24 9.40
C TRP A 156 -19.34 -1.28 8.77
N LEU A 157 -19.18 -0.85 7.51
CA LEU A 157 -17.87 -0.76 6.84
C LEU A 157 -16.97 0.25 7.55
N ASN A 158 -17.52 1.37 8.02
CA ASN A 158 -16.75 2.38 8.74
C ASN A 158 -16.14 1.79 10.02
N TRP A 159 -16.94 1.03 10.77
CA TRP A 159 -16.51 0.40 12.01
C TRP A 159 -15.50 -0.71 11.75
N VAL A 160 -15.79 -1.63 10.82
CA VAL A 160 -14.89 -2.74 10.51
C VAL A 160 -13.54 -2.23 10.01
N LEU A 161 -13.53 -1.34 9.01
CA LEU A 161 -12.27 -0.80 8.47
C LEU A 161 -11.56 0.10 9.49
N GLY A 162 -12.29 0.84 10.31
CA GLY A 162 -11.72 1.65 11.39
C GLY A 162 -11.06 0.81 12.49
N ILE A 163 -11.71 -0.27 12.94
CA ILE A 163 -11.17 -1.19 13.94
C ILE A 163 -9.94 -1.92 13.38
N LEU A 164 -10.04 -2.47 12.18
CA LEU A 164 -8.90 -3.13 11.54
C LEU A 164 -7.73 -2.15 11.36
N PHE A 165 -7.99 -0.90 11.03
CA PHE A 165 -6.96 0.12 10.88
C PHE A 165 -6.28 0.39 12.23
N ALA A 166 -7.04 0.59 13.30
CA ALA A 166 -6.49 0.78 14.64
C ALA A 166 -5.62 -0.43 15.05
N LEU A 167 -6.09 -1.66 14.81
CA LEU A 167 -5.32 -2.88 15.07
C LEU A 167 -4.03 -2.93 14.25
N ALA A 168 -4.08 -2.62 12.96
CA ALA A 168 -2.88 -2.61 12.10
C ALA A 168 -1.84 -1.57 12.57
N ILE A 169 -2.28 -0.38 12.98
CA ILE A 169 -1.41 0.65 13.55
C ILE A 169 -0.80 0.16 14.88
N LEU A 170 -1.61 -0.39 15.78
CA LEU A 170 -1.11 -0.92 17.05
C LEU A 170 -0.09 -2.04 16.84
N MET A 171 -0.37 -2.99 15.93
CA MET A 171 0.56 -4.06 15.59
C MET A 171 1.88 -3.53 15.02
N SER A 172 1.82 -2.54 14.14
CA SER A 172 3.02 -1.90 13.57
C SER A 172 3.85 -1.17 14.63
N LEU A 173 3.20 -0.42 15.53
CA LEU A 173 3.87 0.24 16.65
C LEU A 173 4.48 -0.76 17.64
N MET A 174 3.76 -1.84 17.95
CA MET A 174 4.28 -2.89 18.81
C MET A 174 5.49 -3.60 18.18
N GLY A 175 5.42 -3.89 16.88
CA GLY A 175 6.54 -4.46 16.13
C GLY A 175 7.77 -3.56 16.15
N TYR A 176 7.59 -2.25 15.95
CA TYR A 176 8.67 -1.27 16.07
C TYR A 176 9.29 -1.27 17.48
N LEU A 177 8.47 -1.19 18.53
CA LEU A 177 8.95 -1.14 19.92
C LEU A 177 9.68 -2.43 20.32
N ALA A 178 9.21 -3.59 19.86
CA ALA A 178 9.87 -4.87 20.07
C ALA A 178 11.23 -4.92 19.35
N ALA A 179 11.28 -4.57 18.06
CA ALA A 179 12.51 -4.56 17.27
C ALA A 179 13.54 -3.54 17.79
N ALA A 180 13.09 -2.41 18.34
CA ALA A 180 13.95 -1.40 18.94
C ALA A 180 14.43 -1.75 20.37
N GLY A 181 14.00 -2.89 20.92
CA GLY A 181 14.39 -3.34 22.26
C GLY A 181 13.67 -2.67 23.42
N TYR A 182 12.59 -1.93 23.16
CA TYR A 182 11.76 -1.28 24.19
C TYR A 182 10.67 -2.20 24.76
N MET A 183 10.42 -3.36 24.14
CA MET A 183 9.50 -4.37 24.63
C MET A 183 10.19 -5.73 24.71
N ALA A 184 10.02 -6.43 25.84
CA ALA A 184 10.43 -7.82 25.95
C ALA A 184 9.50 -8.68 25.08
N ILE A 185 10.07 -9.40 24.12
CA ILE A 185 9.34 -10.41 23.35
C ILE A 185 9.26 -11.64 24.26
N PRO A 186 8.05 -12.06 24.71
CA PRO A 186 7.95 -13.28 25.50
C PRO A 186 8.49 -14.45 24.67
N ALA A 187 9.38 -15.23 25.31
CA ALA A 187 10.04 -16.39 24.72
C ALA A 187 9.06 -17.49 24.32
#